data_AF-A0A8T3YTV2-F1
#
_entry.id   AF-A0A8T3YTV2-F1
#
_cell.length_a   1.000
_cell.length_b   1.000
_cell.length_c   1.000
_cell.angle_alpha   90.00
_cell.angle_beta   90.00
_cell.angle_gamma   90.00
#
_symmetry.space_group_name_H-M   'P 1'
#
loop_
_entity.id
_entity.type
_entity.pdbx_description
1 polymer ?
#
loop_
_entity_poly.entity_id
_entity_poly.type
_entity_poly.pdbx_seq_one_letter_code
_entity_poly.pdbx_strand_id
1 'polypeptide(L)' 'MKFKELKPMSAGDLELKLSDLRKELMKQNTQRVTGTQLKNSMMIKNLRKDIARILSLKLVKSKESSKEKIKQNKAK' A
#
# COMPACT_ATOMS: atom_id res chain seq x y z
N MET A 1 -6.49 -5.38 5.12
CA MET A 1 -7.40 -4.40 4.46
C MET A 1 -8.12 -4.97 3.24
N LYS A 2 -9.34 -4.50 2.95
CA LYS A 2 -10.08 -4.81 1.72
C LYS A 2 -9.75 -3.80 0.61
N PHE A 3 -9.63 -4.27 -0.63
CA PHE A 3 -9.29 -3.43 -1.78
C PHE A 3 -10.32 -2.33 -2.07
N LYS A 4 -11.61 -2.62 -1.82
CA LYS A 4 -12.72 -1.69 -2.03
C LYS A 4 -12.61 -0.41 -1.19
N GLU A 5 -12.03 -0.51 0.01
CA GLU A 5 -11.85 0.63 0.93
C GLU A 5 -10.65 1.50 0.54
N LEU A 6 -9.69 0.95 -0.20
CA LEU A 6 -8.47 1.67 -0.63
C LEU A 6 -8.65 2.40 -1.96
N LYS A 7 -9.57 1.94 -2.83
CA LYS A 7 -9.85 2.55 -4.13
C LYS A 7 -10.32 4.02 -4.07
N PRO A 8 -11.24 4.43 -3.15
CA PRO A 8 -11.73 5.82 -3.12
C PRO A 8 -10.72 6.80 -2.50
N MET A 9 -9.64 6.33 -1.88
CA MET A 9 -8.69 7.22 -1.20
C MET A 9 -7.88 8.08 -2.18
N SER A 10 -7.51 9.28 -1.73
CA SER A 10 -6.62 10.16 -2.49
C SER A 10 -5.20 9.60 -2.54
N ALA A 11 -4.37 10.09 -3.47
CA ALA A 11 -2.98 9.66 -3.55
C ALA A 11 -2.20 10.02 -2.28
N GLY A 12 -2.51 11.16 -1.64
CA GLY A 12 -1.90 11.58 -0.38
C GLY A 12 -2.27 10.67 0.80
N ASP A 13 -3.55 10.29 0.91
CA ASP A 13 -3.99 9.41 2.00
C ASP A 13 -3.39 8.00 1.89
N LEU A 14 -3.21 7.52 0.65
CA LEU A 14 -2.52 6.25 0.38
C LEU A 14 -1.05 6.31 0.78
N GLU A 15 -0.37 7.44 0.58
CA GLU A 15 1.02 7.68 0.99
C GLU A 15 1.16 7.68 2.52
N LEU A 16 0.25 8.38 3.21
CA LEU A 16 0.21 8.43 4.67
C LEU A 16 0.01 7.03 5.26
N LYS A 17 -1.01 6.29 4.80
CA LYS A 17 -1.24 4.90 5.22
C LYS A 17 -0.06 3.98 4.91
N LEU A 18 0.61 4.17 3.78
CA LEU A 18 1.80 3.38 3.44
C LEU A 18 2.93 3.63 4.44
N SER A 19 3.15 4.88 4.83
CA SER A 19 4.16 5.25 5.84
C SER A 19 3.87 4.59 7.18
N ASP A 20 2.62 4.65 7.63
CA ASP A 20 2.21 4.08 8.92
C ASP A 20 2.35 2.56 8.94
N LEU A 21 1.90 1.86 7.88
CA LEU A 21 2.03 0.41 7.76
C LEU A 21 3.50 -0.04 7.72
N ARG A 22 4.39 0.75 7.12
CA ARG A 22 5.84 0.48 7.12
C ARG A 22 6.45 0.62 8.51
N LYS A 23 6.06 1.66 9.26
CA LYS A 23 6.50 1.84 10.66
C LYS A 23 6.02 0.69 11.53
N GLU A 24 4.77 0.25 11.35
CA GLU A 24 4.22 -0.87 12.08
C GLU A 24 4.94 -2.18 11.74
N LEU A 25 5.21 -2.44 10.46
CA LEU A 25 6.01 -3.58 10.02
C LEU A 25 7.42 -3.55 10.63
N MET A 26 8.04 -2.38 10.72
CA MET A 26 9.35 -2.22 11.34
C MET A 26 9.31 -2.58 12.83
N LYS A 27 8.31 -2.09 13.58
CA LYS A 27 8.11 -2.47 14.99
C LYS A 27 7.90 -3.98 15.17
N GLN A 28 7.11 -4.60 14.29
CA GLN A 28 6.90 -6.06 14.34
C GLN A 28 8.17 -6.85 14.01
N ASN A 29 8.98 -6.35 13.07
CA ASN A 29 10.27 -6.96 12.74
C ASN A 29 11.28 -6.82 13.88
N THR A 30 11.36 -5.66 14.56
CA THR A 30 12.25 -5.50 15.71
C THR A 30 11.85 -6.43 16.85
N GLN A 31 10.55 -6.49 17.19
CA GLN A 31 10.02 -7.45 18.17
C GLN A 31 10.37 -8.91 17.83
N ARG A 32 10.42 -9.24 16.53
CA ARG A 32 10.80 -10.58 16.06
C ARG A 32 12.27 -10.87 16.28
N VAL A 33 13.12 -9.90 16.01
CA VAL A 33 14.57 -10.02 16.19
C VAL A 33 14.92 -10.05 17.68
N THR A 34 14.23 -9.28 18.53
CA THR A 34 14.47 -9.24 19.98
C THR A 34 13.94 -10.46 20.73
N GLY A 35 13.35 -11.44 20.04
CA GLY A 35 12.86 -12.68 20.65
C GLY A 35 11.66 -12.51 21.59
N THR A 36 11.08 -11.31 21.67
CA THR A 36 9.85 -11.06 22.42
C THR A 36 8.72 -11.79 21.70
N GLN A 37 8.08 -12.77 22.35
CA GLN A 37 7.09 -13.68 21.72
C GLN A 37 6.16 -12.95 20.76
N LEU A 38 6.36 -13.18 19.45
CA LEU A 38 5.36 -12.81 18.46
C LEU A 38 4.17 -13.73 18.61
N LYS A 39 3.15 -13.24 19.29
CA LYS A 39 1.87 -13.94 19.36
C LYS A 39 1.24 -14.14 17.99
N ASN A 40 1.60 -13.34 16.96
CA ASN A 40 0.90 -13.36 15.67
C ASN A 40 1.82 -13.14 14.44
N SER A 41 2.48 -14.21 13.98
CA SER A 41 3.13 -14.26 12.65
C SER A 41 2.18 -13.84 11.50
N MET A 42 0.87 -14.09 11.67
CA MET A 42 -0.17 -13.69 10.74
C MET A 42 -0.25 -12.17 10.51
N MET A 43 0.05 -11.36 11.54
CA MET A 43 0.01 -9.90 11.43
C MET A 43 1.09 -9.38 10.47
N ILE A 44 2.31 -9.91 10.52
CA ILE A 44 3.38 -9.56 9.58
C ILE A 44 2.97 -9.89 8.14
N LYS A 45 2.36 -11.06 7.94
CA LYS A 45 1.88 -11.48 6.60
C LYS A 45 0.79 -10.53 6.10
N ASN A 46 -0.13 -10.12 6.97
CA ASN A 46 -1.21 -9.19 6.63
C ASN A 46 -0.67 -7.79 6.31
N LEU A 47 0.26 -7.26 7.12
CA LEU A 47 0.92 -5.98 6.88
C LEU A 47 1.63 -5.95 5.52
N ARG A 48 2.38 -7.01 5.19
CA ARG A 48 3.04 -7.14 3.86
C ARG A 48 2.03 -7.11 2.71
N LYS A 49 0.91 -7.84 2.85
CA LYS A 49 -0.16 -7.83 1.84
C LYS A 49 -0.85 -6.46 1.74
N ASP A 50 -1.05 -5.78 2.85
CA ASP A 50 -1.67 -4.46 2.89
C ASP A 50 -0.79 -3.43 2.18
N ILE A 51 0.53 -3.42 2.44
CA ILE A 51 1.50 -2.58 1.71
C ILE A 51 1.48 -2.89 0.20
N ALA A 52 1.51 -4.17 -0.18
CA ALA A 52 1.50 -4.56 -1.59
C ALA A 52 0.24 -4.10 -2.34
N ARG A 53 -0.93 -4.14 -1.69
CA ARG A 53 -2.19 -3.64 -2.28
C ARG A 53 -2.16 -2.13 -2.51
N ILE A 54 -1.63 -1.36 -1.57
CA ILE A 54 -1.51 0.11 -1.72
C ILE A 54 -0.57 0.45 -2.87
N LEU A 55 0.59 -0.21 -2.96
CA LEU A 55 1.55 0.00 -4.05
C LEU A 55 0.93 -0.36 -5.41
N SER A 56 0.19 -1.46 -5.47
CA SER A 56 -0.52 -1.89 -6.69
C SER A 56 -1.56 -0.86 -7.13
N LEU A 57 -2.35 -0.33 -6.19
CA LEU A 57 -3.33 0.74 -6.47
C LEU A 57 -2.65 2.02 -6.98
N LYS A 58 -1.53 2.41 -6.37
CA LYS A 58 -0.75 3.59 -6.80
C LYS A 58 -0.26 3.43 -8.25
N LEU A 59 0.21 2.23 -8.60
CA LEU A 59 0.64 1.90 -9.97
C LEU A 59 -0.52 1.90 -10.97
N VAL A 60 -1.68 1.34 -10.60
CA VAL A 60 -2.86 1.36 -11.48
C VAL A 60 -3.31 2.80 -11.76
N LYS A 61 -3.37 3.64 -10.71
CA LYS A 61 -3.80 5.04 -10.82
C LYS A 61 -2.82 5.90 -11.64
N SER A 62 -1.52 5.62 -11.58
CA SER A 62 -0.53 6.29 -12.43
C SER A 62 -0.60 5.83 -13.89
N LYS A 63 -0.95 4.57 -14.15
CA LYS A 63 -1.17 4.07 -15.52
C LYS A 63 -2.45 4.63 -16.15
N GLU A 64 -3.53 4.78 -15.38
CA GLU A 64 -4.78 5.37 -15.86
C GLU A 64 -4.58 6.82 -16.31
N SER A 65 -3.92 7.65 -15.49
CA SER A 65 -3.61 9.03 -15.86
C SER A 65 -2.68 9.16 -17.07
N SER A 66 -1.80 8.17 -17.28
CA SER A 66 -0.92 8.11 -18.46
C SER A 66 -1.71 7.76 -19.73
N LYS A 67 -2.65 6.81 -19.65
CA LYS A 67 -3.51 6.42 -20.79
C LYS A 67 -4.45 7.54 -21.22
N GLU A 68 -4.95 8.32 -20.27
CA GLU A 68 -5.88 9.43 -20.51
C GLU A 68 -5.19 10.57 -21.27
N LYS A 69 -3.93 10.88 -20.93
CA LYS A 69 -3.10 11.84 -21.66
C LYS A 69 -2.79 11.40 -23.10
N ILE A 70 -2.54 10.11 -23.31
CA ILE A 70 -2.27 9.56 -24.66
C ILE A 70 -3.52 9.67 -25.56
N LYS A 71 -4.73 9.47 -25.03
CA LYS A 71 -5.98 9.64 -25.80
C LYS A 71 -6.23 11.08 -26.21
N GLN A 72 -5.98 12.05 -25.31
CA GLN A 72 -6.17 13.47 -25.59
C GLN A 72 -5.20 13.99 -26.67
N ASN A 73 -3.96 13.50 -26.68
CA ASN A 73 -2.99 13.84 -27.73
C ASN A 73 -3.26 13.18 -29.09
N LYS A 74 -4.09 12.13 -29.15
CA LYS A 74 -4.44 11.44 -30.40
C LYS A 74 -5.71 12.01 -31.05
N ALA A 75 -6.44 12.86 -30.33
CA ALA A 75 -7.66 13.54 -30.77
C ALA A 75 -7.44 15.01 -31.15
N LYS A 76 -6.20 15.51 -31.03
CA LYS A 76 -5.72 16.78 -31.58
C LYS A 76 -4.86 16.48 -32.80
#